data_AF-A0A917T060-F1
#
_entry.id   AF-A0A917T060-F1
#
_cell.length_a   1.000
_cell.length_b   1.000
_cell.length_c   1.000
_cell.angle_alpha   90.00
_cell.angle_beta   90.00
_cell.angle_gamma   90.00
#
_symmetry.space_group_name_H-M   'P 1'
#
loop_
_entity.id
_entity.type
_entity.pdbx_description
1 polymer ?
#
loop_
_entity_poly.entity_id
_entity_poly.type
_entity_poly.pdbx_seq_one_letter_code
_entity_poly.pdbx_strand_id
1 'polypeptide(L)'
;MGDGNSRVDLLTLEEFRTRLDSRLTDAKALVTKLDGMKKPQLGTFTDAQTIGNNYDSVHSQHLARAKRLVAAIEAAQKATDDIMRNYHTTESRNTANQADIRNLLGDVTVKLGGSDGQ
;
A
#
# COMPACT_ATOMS: atom_id res chain seq x y z
N MET A 1 -16.60 16.69 -15.71
CA MET A 1 -17.10 16.30 -14.37
C MET A 1 -16.57 14.90 -14.05
N GLY A 2 -15.29 14.78 -13.72
CA GLY A 2 -14.66 13.51 -13.28
C GLY A 2 -13.39 13.72 -12.45
N ASP A 3 -13.08 14.97 -12.13
CA ASP A 3 -11.78 15.45 -11.68
C ASP A 3 -11.72 15.51 -10.13
N GLY A 4 -12.88 15.74 -9.51
CA GLY A 4 -13.01 15.87 -8.06
C GLY A 4 -13.03 14.54 -7.30
N ASN A 5 -13.55 13.46 -7.90
CA ASN A 5 -13.66 12.17 -7.23
C ASN A 5 -12.31 11.44 -7.19
N SER A 6 -11.60 11.39 -8.32
CA SER A 6 -10.30 10.70 -8.44
C SER A 6 -9.21 11.33 -7.56
N ARG A 7 -9.23 12.65 -7.38
CA ARG A 7 -8.29 13.36 -6.52
C ARG A 7 -8.51 13.08 -5.03
N VAL A 8 -9.78 12.94 -4.61
CA VAL A 8 -10.13 12.54 -3.24
C VAL A 8 -9.71 11.09 -2.99
N ASP A 9 -9.95 10.19 -3.96
CA ASP A 9 -9.54 8.78 -3.86
C ASP A 9 -8.01 8.63 -3.73
N LEU A 10 -7.21 9.37 -4.50
CA LEU A 10 -5.75 9.39 -4.40
C LEU A 10 -5.25 9.86 -3.02
N LEU A 11 -5.81 10.94 -2.49
CA LEU A 11 -5.44 11.46 -1.16
C LEU A 11 -5.74 10.42 -0.07
N THR A 12 -6.87 9.72 -0.17
CA THR A 12 -7.22 8.65 0.78
C THR A 12 -6.31 7.43 0.66
N LEU A 13 -5.81 7.11 -0.53
CA LEU A 13 -4.83 6.04 -0.74
C LEU A 13 -3.45 6.39 -0.17
N GLU A 14 -3.02 7.64 -0.29
CA GLU A 14 -1.77 8.14 0.32
C GLU A 14 -1.83 8.11 1.85
N GLU A 15 -2.96 8.52 2.44
CA GLU A 15 -3.18 8.39 3.89
C GLU A 15 -3.18 6.94 4.34
N PHE A 16 -3.85 6.05 3.60
CA PHE A 16 -3.83 4.62 3.87
C PHE A 16 -2.41 4.04 3.78
N ARG A 17 -1.65 4.44 2.75
CA ARG A 17 -0.25 4.04 2.57
C ARG A 17 0.63 4.46 3.76
N THR A 18 0.44 5.67 4.25
CA THR A 18 1.15 6.19 5.43
C THR A 18 0.81 5.40 6.70
N ARG A 19 -0.47 5.04 6.88
CA ARG A 19 -0.89 4.19 8.00
C ARG A 19 -0.26 2.80 7.92
N LEU A 20 -0.12 2.24 6.72
CA LEU A 20 0.58 0.96 6.53
C LEU A 20 2.06 1.02 6.94
N ASP A 21 2.76 2.14 6.72
CA ASP A 21 4.16 2.29 7.17
C ASP A 21 4.32 2.24 8.68
N SER A 22 3.45 2.93 9.41
CA SER A 22 3.42 2.86 10.87
C SER A 22 3.15 1.43 11.33
N ARG A 23 2.19 0.73 10.71
CA ARG A 23 1.87 -0.66 11.06
C ARG A 23 2.97 -1.64 10.69
N LEU A 24 3.70 -1.40 9.61
CA LEU A 24 4.85 -2.21 9.24
C LEU A 24 5.97 -2.07 10.27
N THR A 25 6.21 -0.85 10.74
CA THR A 25 7.19 -0.56 11.80
C THR A 25 6.84 -1.30 13.10
N ASP A 26 5.58 -1.20 13.53
CA ASP A 26 5.07 -1.92 14.71
C ASP A 26 5.23 -3.44 14.57
N ALA A 27 4.87 -3.99 13.40
CA ALA A 27 4.96 -5.42 13.14
C ALA A 27 6.41 -5.92 13.12
N LYS A 28 7.33 -5.15 12.53
CA LYS A 28 8.78 -5.46 12.55
C LYS A 28 9.35 -5.40 13.97
N ALA A 29 8.95 -4.40 14.76
CA ALA A 29 9.35 -4.31 16.17
C ALA A 29 8.85 -5.52 16.99
N LEU A 30 7.63 -5.99 16.73
CA LEU A 30 7.09 -7.20 17.35
C LEU A 30 7.91 -8.44 17.00
N VAL A 31 8.27 -8.61 15.72
CA VAL A 31 9.13 -9.73 15.27
C VAL A 31 10.48 -9.68 16.01
N THR A 32 11.15 -8.52 16.02
CA THR A 32 12.42 -8.34 16.74
C THR A 32 12.30 -8.69 18.22
N LYS A 33 11.22 -8.27 18.87
CA LYS A 33 10.97 -8.58 20.29
C LYS A 33 10.77 -10.07 20.53
N LEU A 34 10.04 -10.76 19.64
CA LEU A 34 9.81 -12.20 19.74
C LEU A 34 11.09 -12.99 19.44
N ASP A 35 11.82 -12.65 18.38
CA ASP A 35 13.10 -13.28 18.03
C ASP A 35 14.16 -13.07 19.14
N GLY A 36 14.13 -11.95 19.86
CA GLY A 36 15.02 -11.67 20.98
C GLY A 36 14.62 -12.30 22.32
N MET A 37 13.45 -12.94 22.39
CA MET A 37 12.95 -13.51 23.64
C MET A 37 13.67 -14.82 23.97
N LYS A 38 14.23 -14.92 25.18
CA LYS A 38 14.92 -16.14 25.64
C LYS A 38 13.93 -17.10 26.29
N LYS A 39 14.10 -18.40 26.01
CA LYS A 39 13.37 -19.47 26.70
C LYS A 39 13.63 -19.36 28.21
N PRO A 40 12.58 -19.39 29.05
CA PRO A 40 12.76 -19.41 30.49
C PRO A 40 13.49 -20.69 30.93
N GLN A 41 14.41 -20.55 31.88
CA GLN A 41 15.10 -21.71 32.48
C GLN A 41 14.21 -22.33 33.55
N LEU A 42 13.49 -23.38 33.17
CA LEU A 42 12.50 -24.04 34.05
C LEU A 42 13.08 -25.21 34.87
N GLY A 43 14.36 -25.58 34.64
CA GLY A 43 15.00 -26.75 35.26
C GLY A 43 14.86 -28.03 34.43
N THR A 44 15.16 -29.17 35.03
CA THR A 44 15.24 -30.48 34.34
C THR A 44 14.14 -31.46 34.73
N PHE A 45 13.26 -31.09 35.67
CA PHE A 45 12.11 -31.91 36.05
C PHE A 45 11.17 -32.15 34.86
N THR A 46 10.44 -33.27 34.86
CA THR A 46 9.61 -33.69 33.73
C THR A 46 8.50 -32.68 33.38
N ASP A 47 7.91 -32.05 34.40
CA ASP A 47 6.95 -30.95 34.25
C ASP A 47 7.60 -29.71 33.63
N ALA A 48 8.80 -29.33 34.10
CA ALA A 48 9.58 -28.24 33.55
C ALA A 48 9.91 -28.44 32.06
N GLN A 49 10.26 -29.68 31.66
CA GLN A 49 10.49 -30.02 30.25
C GLN A 49 9.20 -29.87 29.43
N THR A 50 8.07 -30.34 29.96
CA THR A 50 6.76 -30.24 29.29
C THR A 50 6.36 -28.77 29.08
N ILE A 51 6.48 -27.94 30.11
CA ILE A 51 6.21 -26.50 30.03
C ILE A 51 7.18 -25.82 29.06
N GLY A 52 8.45 -26.21 29.08
CA GLY A 52 9.47 -25.71 28.15
C GLY A 52 9.14 -26.00 26.69
N ASN A 53 8.66 -27.20 26.38
CA ASN A 53 8.24 -27.57 25.02
C ASN A 53 6.98 -26.83 24.59
N ASN A 54 6.03 -26.65 25.51
CA ASN A 54 4.82 -25.85 25.26
C ASN A 54 5.18 -24.38 24.98
N TYR A 55 6.12 -23.82 25.73
CA TYR A 55 6.64 -22.48 25.47
C TYR A 55 7.23 -22.37 24.06
N ASP A 56 8.09 -23.31 23.64
CA ASP A 56 8.72 -23.29 22.31
C ASP A 56 7.66 -23.37 21.18
N SER A 57 6.65 -24.22 21.36
CA SER A 57 5.53 -24.34 20.43
C SER A 57 4.73 -23.03 20.31
N VAL A 58 4.38 -22.42 21.44
CA VAL A 58 3.63 -21.16 21.45
C VAL A 58 4.46 -20.01 20.90
N HIS A 59 5.73 -19.90 21.31
CA HIS A 59 6.68 -18.88 20.84
C HIS A 59 6.86 -18.94 19.32
N SER A 60 7.15 -20.13 18.78
CA SER A 60 7.33 -20.32 17.34
C SER A 60 6.06 -20.00 16.53
N GLN A 61 4.87 -20.35 17.05
CA GLN A 61 3.60 -19.98 16.43
C GLN A 61 3.38 -18.47 16.39
N HIS A 62 3.63 -17.76 17.50
CA HIS A 62 3.49 -16.31 17.55
C HIS A 62 4.49 -15.60 16.64
N LEU A 63 5.73 -16.08 16.62
CA LEU A 63 6.77 -15.55 15.73
C LEU A 63 6.38 -15.72 14.25
N ALA A 64 5.88 -16.91 13.87
CA ALA A 64 5.41 -17.15 12.51
C ALA A 64 4.23 -16.25 12.13
N ARG A 65 3.28 -16.03 13.05
CA ARG A 65 2.15 -15.11 12.83
C ARG A 65 2.62 -13.66 12.66
N ALA A 66 3.56 -13.20 13.47
CA ALA A 66 4.13 -11.86 13.34
C ALA A 66 4.86 -11.68 11.99
N LYS A 67 5.64 -12.68 11.55
CA LYS A 67 6.31 -12.67 10.23
C LYS A 67 5.30 -12.65 9.07
N ARG A 68 4.20 -13.40 9.16
CA ARG A 68 3.10 -13.34 8.18
C ARG A 68 2.42 -11.97 8.13
N LEU A 69 2.25 -11.32 9.28
CA LEU A 69 1.69 -9.97 9.33
C LEU A 69 2.58 -8.95 8.60
N VAL A 70 3.90 -9.01 8.81
CA VAL A 70 4.87 -8.19 8.07
C VAL A 70 4.71 -8.38 6.56
N ALA A 71 4.72 -9.63 6.10
CA ALA A 71 4.58 -9.94 4.67
C ALA A 71 3.25 -9.45 4.08
N ALA A 72 2.15 -9.57 4.83
CA ALA A 72 0.84 -9.09 4.39
C ALA A 72 0.79 -7.56 4.26
N ILE A 73 1.41 -6.83 5.20
CA ILE A 73 1.49 -5.36 5.14
C ILE A 73 2.36 -4.93 3.95
N GLU A 74 3.51 -5.56 3.72
CA GLU A 74 4.37 -5.27 2.57
C GLU A 74 3.65 -5.54 1.23
N ALA A 75 2.88 -6.63 1.14
CA ALA A 75 2.06 -6.92 -0.03
C ALA A 75 0.96 -5.86 -0.25
N ALA A 76 0.29 -5.41 0.83
CA ALA A 76 -0.71 -4.35 0.75
C ALA A 76 -0.09 -3.02 0.30
N GLN A 77 1.08 -2.65 0.84
CA GLN A 77 1.82 -1.45 0.42
C GLN A 77 2.13 -1.48 -1.07
N LYS A 78 2.67 -2.61 -1.57
CA LYS A 78 2.96 -2.78 -2.99
C LYS A 78 1.70 -2.63 -3.85
N ALA A 79 0.58 -3.25 -3.45
CA ALA A 79 -0.67 -3.14 -4.17
C ALA A 79 -1.18 -1.69 -4.19
N THR A 80 -1.10 -0.97 -3.06
CA THR A 80 -1.46 0.46 -3.00
C THR A 80 -0.57 1.31 -3.90
N ASP A 81 0.75 1.07 -3.90
CA ASP A 81 1.71 1.80 -4.75
C ASP A 81 1.44 1.57 -6.26
N ASP A 82 1.10 0.34 -6.64
CA ASP A 82 0.75 0.00 -8.03
C ASP A 82 -0.59 0.63 -8.43
N ILE A 83 -1.58 0.68 -7.53
CA ILE A 83 -2.84 1.39 -7.77
C ILE A 83 -2.58 2.89 -7.98
N MET A 84 -1.86 3.56 -7.07
CA MET A 84 -1.53 4.99 -7.20
C MET A 84 -0.80 5.29 -8.52
N ARG A 85 0.14 4.44 -8.94
CA ARG A 85 0.87 4.59 -10.21
C ARG A 85 -0.07 4.48 -11.43
N ASN A 86 -0.99 3.53 -11.41
CA ASN A 86 -1.97 3.34 -12.48
C ASN A 86 -2.94 4.53 -12.58
N TYR A 87 -3.38 5.07 -11.45
CA TYR A 87 -4.20 6.28 -11.41
C TYR A 87 -3.45 7.48 -12.04
N HIS A 88 -2.22 7.75 -11.59
CA HIS A 88 -1.39 8.83 -12.15
C HIS A 88 -1.21 8.70 -13.67
N THR A 89 -0.96 7.49 -14.16
CA THR A 89 -0.76 7.24 -15.60
C THR A 89 -2.05 7.44 -16.40
N THR A 90 -3.18 7.00 -15.85
CA THR A 90 -4.49 7.12 -16.49
C THR A 90 -4.94 8.57 -16.56
N GLU A 91 -4.78 9.33 -15.47
CA GLU A 91 -5.08 10.77 -15.45
C GLU A 91 -4.14 11.54 -16.39
N SER A 92 -2.84 11.23 -16.41
CA SER A 92 -1.90 11.86 -17.33
C SER A 92 -2.31 11.64 -18.80
N ARG A 93 -2.69 10.42 -19.17
CA ARG A 93 -3.19 10.10 -20.52
C ARG A 93 -4.50 10.80 -20.86
N ASN A 94 -5.45 10.84 -19.93
CA ASN A 94 -6.72 11.55 -20.14
C ASN A 94 -6.50 13.06 -20.30
N THR A 95 -5.56 13.63 -19.55
CA THR A 95 -5.21 15.06 -19.64
C THR A 95 -4.55 15.37 -20.97
N ALA A 96 -3.62 14.53 -21.43
CA ALA A 96 -2.99 14.64 -22.75
C ALA A 96 -4.03 14.54 -23.88
N ASN A 97 -4.89 13.52 -23.87
CA ASN A 97 -5.95 13.35 -24.86
C ASN A 97 -6.93 14.54 -24.85
N GLN A 98 -7.30 15.07 -23.69
CA GLN A 98 -8.15 16.27 -23.62
C GLN A 98 -7.46 17.52 -24.16
N ALA A 99 -6.15 17.69 -23.91
CA ALA A 99 -5.38 18.78 -24.48
C ALA A 99 -5.33 18.67 -26.01
N ASP A 100 -5.12 17.47 -26.54
CA ASP A 100 -5.11 17.20 -27.97
C ASP A 100 -6.49 17.44 -28.61
N ILE A 101 -7.57 16.97 -27.97
CA ILE A 101 -8.96 17.23 -28.40
C ILE A 101 -9.26 18.74 -28.36
N ARG A 102 -8.86 19.47 -27.31
CA ARG A 102 -9.04 20.93 -27.27
C ARG A 102 -8.25 21.65 -28.35
N ASN A 103 -7.01 21.22 -28.62
CA ASN A 103 -6.20 21.80 -29.69
C ASN A 103 -6.84 21.55 -31.06
N LEU A 104 -7.33 20.34 -31.30
CA LEU A 104 -8.09 19.99 -32.51
C LEU A 104 -9.39 20.80 -32.65
N LEU A 105 -10.17 20.95 -31.57
CA LEU A 105 -11.43 21.71 -31.60
C LEU A 105 -11.22 23.23 -31.69
N GLY A 106 -10.14 23.75 -31.09
CA GLY A 106 -9.72 25.14 -31.25
C GLY A 106 -9.36 25.45 -32.70
N ASP A 107 -8.62 24.55 -33.36
CA ASP A 107 -8.26 24.68 -34.77
C ASP A 107 -9.50 24.59 -35.71
N VAL A 108 -10.47 23.74 -35.37
CA VAL A 108 -11.77 23.65 -36.09
C VAL A 108 -12.58 24.94 -35.95
N THR A 109 -12.58 25.56 -34.77
CA THR A 109 -13.30 26.83 -34.54
C THR A 109 -12.65 27.99 -35.28
N VAL A 110 -11.31 28.02 -35.36
CA VAL A 110 -10.57 29.00 -36.17
C VAL A 110 -10.84 28.83 -37.67
N LYS A 111 -10.99 27.59 -38.17
CA LYS A 111 -11.32 27.32 -39.57
C LYS A 111 -12.78 27.63 -39.94
N LEU A 112 -13.71 27.53 -39.00
CA LEU A 112 -15.13 27.84 -39.22
C LEU A 112 -15.48 29.32 -39.02
N GLY A 113 -14.59 30.14 -38.45
CA GLY A 113 -14.74 31.60 -38.32
C GLY A 113 -14.14 32.40 -39.48
N GLY A 114 -13.59 31.75 -40.51
CA GLY A 114 -12.80 32.37 -41.58
C GLY A 114 -13.40 32.32 -42.99
N SER A 115 -14.68 31.96 -43.16
CA SER A 115 -15.30 31.85 -44.50
C SER A 115 -16.55 32.72 -44.67
N ASP A 116 -16.48 34.00 -44.31
CA ASP A 116 -17.41 35.02 -44.82
C ASP A 116 -16.57 36.19 -45.36
N GLY A 117 -16.26 36.15 -46.65
CA GLY A 117 -15.49 37.20 -47.30
C GLY A 117 -14.90 36.84 -48.65
N GLN A 118 -15.75 36.51 -49.63
CA GLN A 118 -15.58 36.95 -51.03
C GLN A 118 -16.88 36.78 -51.82
#